data_AF-A0A2J8V026-F1
#
_entry.id   AF-A0A2J8V026-F1
#
_cell.length_a   1.000
_cell.length_b   1.000
_cell.length_c   1.000
_cell.angle_alpha   90.00
_cell.angle_beta   90.00
_cell.angle_gamma   90.00
#
_symmetry.space_group_name_H-M   'P 1'
#
loop_
_entity.id
_entity.type
_entity.pdbx_description
1 polymer ?
#
loop_
_entity_poly.entity_id
_entity_poly.type
_entity_poly.pdbx_seq_one_letter_code
_entity_poly.pdbx_strand_id
1 'polypeptide(L)'
;VRGLEALLADPQQKIETVISDEEVIKWTKFFIVFRHRVLIFITEKHGNYFAYVQMFNSRILTKYTLLLGQDENSVVESFTASVDRKFISLMSLSSDGCIYETLIPIRPTDPEKNQSLVRSLLLKAVVSDNTQNGVALTALDQDHVAVLGSPLAASKGTHVVPHFVNWETPQGCGLGFQNSEQSRRILRRRKIEVSLQPEVPPSKQLLSTIMKDSEKHIEVEVRKFLALKQTPDFHTVVGDTVTGLLERCKAEPSFYPRNCLMQLIQTHVLS
;
A
#
# COMPACT_ATOMS: atom_id res chain seq x y z
N VAL A 1 -30.43 2.21 -19.90
CA VAL A 1 -29.09 1.57 -19.85
C VAL A 1 -28.77 1.01 -21.24
N ARG A 2 -28.25 1.83 -22.17
CA ARG A 2 -27.90 1.41 -23.56
C ARG A 2 -26.47 1.77 -23.96
N GLY A 3 -25.67 2.32 -23.04
CA GLY A 3 -24.32 2.80 -23.33
C GLY A 3 -23.25 1.71 -23.26
N LEU A 4 -23.34 0.81 -22.27
CA LEU A 4 -22.29 -0.18 -22.03
C LEU A 4 -22.29 -1.31 -23.07
N GLU A 5 -23.46 -1.86 -23.41
CA GLU A 5 -23.55 -2.90 -24.45
C GLU A 5 -23.14 -2.39 -25.83
N ALA A 6 -23.45 -1.13 -26.17
CA ALA A 6 -23.01 -0.52 -27.43
C ALA A 6 -21.49 -0.29 -27.47
N LEU A 7 -20.86 0.04 -26.33
CA LEU A 7 -19.40 0.18 -26.21
C LEU A 7 -18.67 -1.16 -26.27
N LEU A 8 -19.31 -2.25 -25.82
CA LEU A 8 -18.76 -3.61 -25.90
C LEU A 8 -19.00 -4.28 -27.26
N ALA A 9 -20.10 -3.92 -27.95
CA ALA A 9 -20.47 -4.49 -29.24
C ALA A 9 -19.63 -3.95 -30.41
N ASP A 10 -19.07 -2.75 -30.28
CA ASP A 10 -18.21 -2.13 -31.29
C ASP A 10 -16.98 -1.50 -30.60
N PRO A 11 -15.99 -2.32 -30.18
CA PRO A 11 -14.79 -1.81 -29.54
C PRO A 11 -14.07 -0.85 -30.49
N GLN A 12 -14.09 0.46 -30.17
CA GLN A 12 -13.49 1.53 -31.00
C GLN A 12 -11.96 1.45 -31.14
N GLN A 13 -11.32 0.46 -30.50
CA GLN A 13 -9.92 0.13 -30.69
C GLN A 13 -9.80 -1.38 -30.85
N LYS A 14 -9.08 -1.81 -31.90
CA LYS A 14 -8.58 -3.18 -31.97
C LYS A 14 -7.70 -3.42 -30.73
N ILE A 15 -8.16 -4.26 -29.82
CA ILE A 15 -7.42 -4.65 -28.60
C ILE A 15 -6.22 -5.56 -28.94
N GLU A 16 -6.04 -5.94 -30.20
CA GLU A 16 -5.41 -7.22 -30.56
C GLU A 16 -3.96 -7.13 -31.10
N THR A 17 -3.25 -6.01 -30.95
CA THR A 17 -1.82 -5.95 -31.37
C THR A 17 -0.90 -5.20 -30.42
N VAL A 18 -1.35 -4.87 -29.21
CA VAL A 18 -0.51 -4.09 -28.26
C VAL A 18 0.47 -4.99 -27.50
N ILE A 19 0.04 -6.20 -27.18
CA ILE A 19 0.83 -7.22 -26.49
C ILE A 19 0.95 -8.43 -27.40
N SER A 20 2.03 -9.20 -27.22
CA SER A 20 2.26 -10.40 -28.04
C SER A 20 1.34 -11.55 -27.64
N ASP A 21 1.13 -12.51 -28.53
CA ASP A 21 0.40 -13.74 -28.19
C ASP A 21 1.03 -14.41 -26.96
N GLU A 22 0.19 -14.92 -26.05
CA GLU A 22 0.56 -15.53 -24.75
C GLU A 22 1.07 -14.56 -23.67
N GLU A 23 1.16 -13.27 -23.96
CA GLU A 23 1.51 -12.25 -22.97
C GLU A 23 0.26 -11.86 -22.14
N VAL A 24 0.35 -11.97 -20.82
CA VAL A 24 -0.80 -11.75 -19.92
C VAL A 24 -0.57 -10.53 -19.04
N ILE A 25 -1.56 -9.63 -18.94
CA ILE A 25 -1.51 -8.49 -18.02
C ILE A 25 -1.65 -9.00 -16.57
N LYS A 26 -0.67 -8.67 -15.73
CA LYS A 26 -0.61 -9.04 -14.32
C LYS A 26 -0.99 -7.91 -13.39
N TRP A 27 -0.76 -6.67 -13.81
CA TRP A 27 -1.02 -5.51 -12.98
C TRP A 27 -1.22 -4.25 -13.82
N THR A 28 -1.98 -3.29 -13.31
CA THR A 28 -2.22 -2.01 -13.99
C THR A 28 -2.42 -0.89 -12.97
N LYS A 29 -1.89 0.30 -13.27
CA LYS A 29 -2.13 1.50 -12.48
C LYS A 29 -2.17 2.74 -13.36
N PHE A 30 -2.90 3.73 -12.88
CA PHE A 30 -3.08 4.99 -13.56
C PHE A 30 -2.59 6.15 -12.69
N PHE A 31 -1.90 7.10 -13.31
CA PHE A 31 -1.34 8.27 -12.67
C PHE A 31 -1.75 9.56 -13.37
N ILE A 32 -1.79 10.65 -12.61
CA ILE A 32 -1.87 12.00 -13.13
C ILE A 32 -0.54 12.71 -12.82
N VAL A 33 0.27 12.95 -13.85
CA VAL A 33 1.58 13.58 -13.73
C VAL A 33 1.56 14.88 -14.53
N PHE A 34 1.75 16.03 -13.88
CA PHE A 34 1.65 17.36 -14.51
C PHE A 34 0.36 17.56 -15.34
N ARG A 35 -0.80 17.10 -14.84
CA ARG A 35 -2.09 17.10 -15.57
C ARG A 35 -2.15 16.19 -16.80
N HIS A 36 -1.09 15.44 -17.08
CA HIS A 36 -1.11 14.39 -18.09
C HIS A 36 -1.48 13.05 -17.47
N ARG A 37 -2.27 12.29 -18.21
CA ARG A 37 -2.71 10.95 -17.84
C ARG A 37 -1.63 9.96 -18.27
N VAL A 38 -1.17 9.13 -17.35
CA VAL A 38 -0.17 8.08 -17.58
C VAL A 38 -0.77 6.76 -17.14
N LEU A 39 -0.86 5.80 -18.06
CA LEU A 39 -1.23 4.41 -17.75
C LEU A 39 0.04 3.58 -17.74
N ILE A 40 0.22 2.77 -16.70
CA ILE A 40 1.22 1.72 -16.67
C ILE A 40 0.54 0.37 -16.50
N PHE A 41 1.00 -0.64 -17.21
CA PHE A 41 0.61 -2.03 -16.97
C PHE A 41 1.81 -2.95 -17.08
N ILE A 42 1.81 -3.99 -16.25
CA ILE A 42 2.83 -5.03 -16.23
C ILE A 42 2.25 -6.28 -16.87
N THR A 43 3.03 -6.91 -17.74
CA THR A 43 2.71 -8.19 -18.34
C THR A 43 3.73 -9.24 -17.97
N GLU A 44 3.34 -10.50 -18.12
CA GLU A 44 4.21 -11.65 -18.01
C GLU A 44 4.11 -12.51 -19.28
N LYS A 45 5.25 -12.99 -19.76
CA LYS A 45 5.34 -14.00 -20.82
C LYS A 45 6.53 -14.93 -20.54
N HIS A 46 6.25 -16.21 -20.36
CA HIS A 46 7.27 -17.24 -20.06
C HIS A 46 8.18 -16.85 -18.88
N GLY A 47 7.61 -16.34 -17.79
CA GLY A 47 8.36 -15.89 -16.60
C GLY A 47 9.08 -14.54 -16.75
N ASN A 48 9.12 -13.96 -17.95
CA ASN A 48 9.67 -12.63 -18.18
C ASN A 48 8.60 -11.57 -17.97
N TYR A 49 8.97 -10.47 -17.32
CA TYR A 49 8.07 -9.37 -17.05
C TYR A 49 8.38 -8.15 -17.93
N PHE A 50 7.34 -7.49 -18.42
CA PHE A 50 7.46 -6.26 -19.19
C PHE A 50 6.60 -5.17 -18.59
N ALA A 51 7.10 -3.94 -18.60
CA ALA A 51 6.33 -2.76 -18.24
C ALA A 51 5.99 -1.96 -19.48
N TYR A 52 4.72 -1.58 -19.61
CA TYR A 52 4.24 -0.71 -20.67
C TYR A 52 3.78 0.61 -20.07
N VAL A 53 4.31 1.72 -20.57
CA VAL A 53 3.94 3.07 -20.14
C VAL A 53 3.30 3.80 -21.31
N GLN A 54 2.05 4.20 -21.14
CA GLN A 54 1.29 4.98 -22.11
C GLN A 54 1.03 6.38 -21.56
N MET A 55 1.57 7.38 -22.26
CA MET A 55 1.16 8.77 -22.07
C MET A 55 0.06 9.12 -23.08
N PHE A 56 -1.12 9.54 -22.60
CA PHE A 56 -2.26 9.78 -23.49
C PHE A 56 -2.14 11.05 -24.34
N ASN A 57 -1.35 12.03 -23.89
CA ASN A 57 -1.12 13.27 -24.63
C ASN A 57 -0.20 13.07 -25.85
N SER A 58 0.76 12.14 -25.78
CA SER A 58 1.68 11.84 -26.88
C SER A 58 1.23 10.67 -27.75
N ARG A 59 0.26 9.86 -27.29
CA ARG A 59 -0.15 8.59 -27.92
C ARG A 59 1.01 7.58 -28.07
N ILE A 60 2.11 7.79 -27.34
CA ILE A 60 3.28 6.90 -27.34
C ILE A 60 3.09 5.84 -26.25
N LEU A 61 3.24 4.58 -26.67
CA LEU A 61 3.39 3.43 -25.80
C LEU A 61 4.86 3.05 -25.76
N THR A 62 5.43 2.89 -24.58
CA THR A 62 6.82 2.46 -24.42
C THR A 62 6.89 1.16 -23.65
N LYS A 63 7.65 0.20 -24.17
CA LYS A 63 7.88 -1.11 -23.57
C LYS A 63 9.25 -1.18 -22.91
N TYR A 64 9.29 -1.69 -21.69
CA TYR A 64 10.50 -1.94 -20.92
C TYR A 64 10.56 -3.41 -20.54
N THR A 65 11.73 -4.03 -20.65
CA THR A 65 12.00 -5.37 -20.12
C THR A 65 12.45 -5.24 -18.68
N LEU A 66 11.75 -5.87 -17.74
CA LEU A 66 12.09 -5.87 -16.33
C LEU A 66 13.06 -7.01 -16.03
N LEU A 67 14.28 -6.69 -15.62
CA LEU A 67 15.28 -7.69 -15.26
C LEU A 67 15.13 -8.08 -13.79
N LEU A 68 14.72 -9.32 -13.55
CA LEU A 68 14.70 -9.92 -12.23
C LEU A 68 16.13 -10.29 -11.83
N GLY A 69 16.68 -9.63 -10.81
CA GLY A 69 18.02 -9.90 -10.27
C GLY A 69 18.21 -11.31 -9.68
N GLN A 70 19.49 -11.67 -9.48
CA GLN A 70 20.17 -12.93 -9.08
C GLN A 70 19.44 -14.25 -8.76
N ASP A 71 18.21 -14.28 -8.27
CA ASP A 71 17.51 -15.53 -7.97
C ASP A 71 16.51 -15.86 -9.07
N GLU A 72 16.89 -16.77 -9.97
CA GLU A 72 16.07 -17.17 -11.12
C GLU A 72 14.79 -17.91 -10.72
N ASN A 73 14.69 -18.38 -9.47
CA ASN A 73 13.49 -19.06 -8.98
C ASN A 73 12.51 -18.13 -8.26
N SER A 74 12.86 -16.85 -8.11
CA SER A 74 12.04 -15.87 -7.41
C SER A 74 10.88 -15.40 -8.30
N VAL A 75 9.64 -15.72 -7.90
CA VAL A 75 8.42 -15.31 -8.59
C VAL A 75 7.93 -14.00 -7.99
N VAL A 76 7.45 -13.07 -8.81
CA VAL A 76 6.82 -11.85 -8.32
C VAL A 76 5.38 -12.15 -7.90
N GLU A 77 5.05 -11.87 -6.66
CA GLU A 77 3.74 -12.14 -6.08
C GLU A 77 2.81 -10.93 -6.17
N SER A 78 3.35 -9.73 -5.99
CA SER A 78 2.56 -8.49 -5.99
C SER A 78 3.35 -7.31 -6.53
N PHE A 79 2.66 -6.41 -7.22
CA PHE A 79 3.20 -5.14 -7.69
C PHE A 79 2.49 -3.95 -7.04
N THR A 80 3.23 -2.88 -6.83
CA THR A 80 2.69 -1.54 -6.63
C THR A 80 3.58 -0.54 -7.35
N ALA A 81 3.12 0.69 -7.49
CA ALA A 81 4.00 1.76 -7.93
C ALA A 81 3.62 3.09 -7.31
N SER A 82 4.62 3.93 -7.09
CA SER A 82 4.46 5.36 -6.87
C SER A 82 4.99 6.11 -8.10
N VAL A 83 4.71 7.40 -8.17
CA VAL A 83 5.16 8.23 -9.29
C VAL A 83 5.69 9.54 -8.77
N ASP A 84 6.78 10.00 -9.37
CA ASP A 84 7.27 11.35 -9.22
C ASP A 84 7.17 12.13 -10.54
N ARG A 85 7.93 13.20 -10.70
CA ARG A 85 7.89 14.04 -11.91
C ARG A 85 8.58 13.41 -13.13
N LYS A 86 9.52 12.50 -12.92
CA LYS A 86 10.45 11.95 -13.93
C LYS A 86 10.28 10.44 -14.08
N PHE A 87 10.08 9.72 -12.99
CA PHE A 87 10.06 8.27 -12.93
C PHE A 87 8.78 7.75 -12.27
N ILE A 88 8.36 6.58 -12.74
CA ILE A 88 7.47 5.69 -12.00
C ILE A 88 8.40 4.78 -11.20
N SER A 89 8.23 4.75 -9.89
CA SER A 89 8.90 3.76 -9.05
C SER A 89 7.98 2.56 -8.94
N LEU A 90 8.34 1.47 -9.63
CA LEU A 90 7.62 0.20 -9.58
C LEU A 90 8.25 -0.67 -8.49
N MET A 91 7.48 -1.00 -7.46
CA MET A 91 7.90 -1.94 -6.44
C MET A 91 7.25 -3.31 -6.66
N SER A 92 8.05 -4.36 -6.54
CA SER A 92 7.61 -5.74 -6.66
C SER A 92 7.98 -6.52 -5.40
N LEU A 93 7.00 -7.21 -4.83
CA LEU A 93 7.23 -8.20 -3.79
C LEU A 93 7.44 -9.56 -4.44
N SER A 94 8.52 -10.21 -4.06
CA SER A 94 8.92 -11.52 -4.56
C SER A 94 8.67 -12.63 -3.52
N SER A 95 8.61 -13.87 -3.98
CA SER A 95 8.42 -15.07 -3.15
C SER A 95 9.55 -15.31 -2.14
N ASP A 96 10.71 -14.68 -2.34
CA ASP A 96 11.80 -14.61 -1.36
C ASP A 96 11.49 -13.66 -0.17
N GLY A 97 10.28 -13.11 -0.11
CA GLY A 97 9.85 -12.13 0.89
C GLY A 97 10.52 -10.77 0.76
N CYS A 98 11.23 -10.51 -0.34
CA CYS A 98 11.95 -9.26 -0.57
C CYS A 98 11.15 -8.31 -1.46
N ILE A 99 11.32 -7.02 -1.21
CA ILE A 99 10.76 -5.97 -2.05
C ILE A 99 11.89 -5.39 -2.89
N TYR A 100 11.65 -5.34 -4.19
CA TYR A 100 12.53 -4.74 -5.17
C TYR A 100 11.90 -3.50 -5.76
N GLU A 101 12.71 -2.54 -6.16
CA GLU A 101 12.30 -1.31 -6.84
C GLU A 101 12.87 -1.29 -8.26
N THR A 102 12.08 -0.84 -9.23
CA THR A 102 12.52 -0.54 -10.60
C THR A 102 12.08 0.86 -10.97
N LEU A 103 13.03 1.70 -11.37
CA LEU A 103 12.75 3.06 -11.82
C LEU A 103 12.47 3.07 -13.33
N ILE A 104 11.23 3.43 -13.69
CA ILE A 104 10.76 3.46 -15.08
C ILE A 104 10.61 4.92 -15.52
N PRO A 105 11.36 5.39 -16.54
CA PRO A 105 11.24 6.76 -17.00
C PRO A 105 9.86 7.00 -17.65
N ILE A 106 9.18 8.08 -17.25
CA ILE A 106 7.88 8.46 -17.84
C ILE A 106 8.05 8.90 -19.31
N ARG A 107 9.22 9.49 -19.61
CA ARG A 107 9.61 9.90 -20.95
C ARG A 107 10.87 9.12 -21.34
N PRO A 108 10.77 8.11 -22.22
CA PRO A 108 11.96 7.41 -22.69
C PRO A 108 12.86 8.33 -23.51
N THR A 109 14.16 8.02 -23.51
CA THR A 109 15.12 8.62 -24.44
C THR A 109 14.84 8.18 -25.89
N ASP A 110 14.44 6.93 -26.08
CA ASP A 110 14.05 6.33 -27.37
C ASP A 110 12.81 5.43 -27.17
N PRO A 111 11.62 5.85 -27.63
CA PRO A 111 10.37 5.12 -27.40
C PRO A 111 10.18 3.89 -28.30
N GLU A 112 10.87 3.81 -29.44
CA GLU A 112 10.73 2.68 -30.37
C GLU A 112 11.58 1.47 -29.95
N LYS A 113 12.63 1.72 -29.18
CA LYS A 113 13.53 0.68 -28.68
C LYS A 113 13.08 0.16 -27.32
N ASN A 114 12.96 -1.17 -27.21
CA ASN A 114 12.80 -1.84 -25.93
C ASN A 114 14.03 -1.57 -25.05
N GLN A 115 13.80 -1.01 -23.86
CA GLN A 115 14.85 -0.71 -22.88
C GLN A 115 14.79 -1.72 -21.74
N SER A 116 15.95 -2.23 -21.32
CA SER A 116 16.06 -3.08 -20.14
C SER A 116 16.20 -2.24 -18.87
N LEU A 117 15.37 -2.52 -17.87
CA LEU A 117 15.43 -1.88 -16.56
C LEU A 117 15.84 -2.90 -15.51
N VAL A 118 16.77 -2.49 -14.66
CA VAL A 118 17.30 -3.33 -13.58
C VAL A 118 16.55 -3.01 -12.30
N ARG A 119 16.09 -4.05 -11.61
CA ARG A 119 15.53 -3.91 -10.26
C ARG A 119 16.65 -3.81 -9.21
N SER A 120 16.47 -2.97 -8.19
CA SER A 120 17.31 -2.90 -7.00
C SER A 120 16.58 -3.47 -5.79
N LEU A 121 17.29 -4.18 -4.91
CA LEU A 121 16.73 -4.63 -3.63
C LEU A 121 16.44 -3.41 -2.76
N LEU A 122 15.18 -3.24 -2.37
CA LEU A 122 14.75 -2.16 -1.49
C LEU A 122 14.67 -2.66 -0.03
N LEU A 123 13.96 -3.77 0.19
CA LEU A 123 13.76 -4.36 1.52
C LEU A 123 13.94 -5.88 1.47
N LYS A 124 14.52 -6.46 2.51
CA LYS A 124 14.79 -7.91 2.61
C LYS A 124 13.92 -8.55 3.69
N ALA A 125 13.41 -9.75 3.41
CA ALA A 125 12.71 -10.61 4.37
C ALA A 125 11.53 -9.92 5.10
N VAL A 126 10.71 -9.19 4.34
CA VAL A 126 9.56 -8.43 4.84
C VAL A 126 8.38 -9.35 5.17
N VAL A 127 8.29 -10.49 4.49
CA VAL A 127 7.26 -11.52 4.69
C VAL A 127 7.93 -12.88 4.79
N SER A 128 7.37 -13.78 5.60
CA SER A 128 7.82 -15.17 5.64
C SER A 128 7.42 -15.89 4.36
N ASP A 129 8.33 -16.69 3.81
CA ASP A 129 8.05 -17.68 2.76
C ASP A 129 7.11 -18.77 3.33
N ASN A 130 5.81 -18.48 3.37
CA ASN A 130 4.79 -19.51 3.53
C ASN A 130 3.67 -19.31 2.52
N THR A 131 3.38 -20.39 1.82
CA THR A 131 2.55 -20.48 0.63
C THR A 131 1.04 -20.46 0.94
N GLN A 132 0.65 -20.20 2.19
CA GLN A 132 -0.74 -20.39 2.65
C GLN A 132 -1.54 -19.11 2.82
N ASN A 133 -0.91 -17.95 2.93
CA ASN A 133 -1.60 -16.67 3.09
C ASN A 133 -1.27 -15.74 1.92
N GLY A 134 -2.30 -15.16 1.29
CA GLY A 134 -2.13 -14.19 0.23
C GLY A 134 -1.29 -13.00 0.71
N VAL A 135 -0.28 -12.64 -0.08
CA VAL A 135 0.61 -11.53 0.21
C VAL A 135 0.22 -10.33 -0.65
N ALA A 136 0.22 -9.14 -0.06
CA ALA A 136 -0.13 -7.92 -0.78
C ALA A 136 0.84 -6.80 -0.47
N LEU A 137 1.19 -6.03 -1.50
CA LEU A 137 2.04 -4.86 -1.43
C LEU A 137 1.28 -3.64 -1.96
N THR A 138 1.27 -2.55 -1.20
CA THR A 138 0.70 -1.27 -1.66
C THR A 138 1.61 -0.10 -1.32
N ALA A 139 1.70 0.86 -2.23
CA ALA A 139 2.39 2.12 -1.97
C ALA A 139 1.43 3.07 -1.25
N LEU A 140 1.86 3.61 -0.11
CA LEU A 140 1.10 4.60 0.65
C LEU A 140 1.40 6.00 0.12
N ASP A 141 2.68 6.29 -0.11
CA ASP A 141 3.15 7.51 -0.75
C ASP A 141 4.47 7.25 -1.52
N GLN A 142 5.34 8.25 -1.61
CA GLN A 142 6.62 8.14 -2.32
C GLN A 142 7.66 7.35 -1.53
N ASP A 143 7.60 7.38 -0.21
CA ASP A 143 8.62 6.85 0.70
C ASP A 143 8.10 5.65 1.52
N HIS A 144 6.77 5.48 1.60
CA HIS A 144 6.15 4.47 2.45
C HIS A 144 5.37 3.41 1.66
N VAL A 145 5.53 2.16 2.07
CA VAL A 145 4.80 1.00 1.55
C VAL A 145 4.18 0.20 2.68
N ALA A 146 2.98 -0.33 2.47
CA ALA A 146 2.35 -1.30 3.36
C ALA A 146 2.44 -2.69 2.76
N VAL A 147 2.76 -3.66 3.61
CA VAL A 147 2.95 -5.06 3.25
C VAL A 147 2.07 -5.89 4.15
N LEU A 148 1.18 -6.66 3.54
CA LEU A 148 0.35 -7.64 4.22
C LEU A 148 0.91 -9.02 3.88
N GLY A 149 1.28 -9.79 4.90
CA GLY A 149 1.78 -11.13 4.74
C GLY A 149 1.99 -11.81 6.08
N SER A 150 2.32 -13.10 6.06
CA SER A 150 2.67 -13.80 7.30
C SER A 150 3.98 -13.21 7.86
N PRO A 151 3.98 -12.75 9.12
CA PRO A 151 5.18 -12.21 9.73
C PRO A 151 6.25 -13.32 9.83
N LEU A 152 7.51 -12.93 9.65
CA LEU A 152 8.64 -13.81 9.89
C LEU A 152 8.56 -14.32 11.33
N ALA A 153 8.44 -15.64 11.51
CA ALA A 153 8.38 -16.22 12.84
C ALA A 153 9.66 -15.85 13.59
N ALA A 154 9.54 -14.97 14.59
CA ALA A 154 10.61 -14.75 15.55
C ALA A 154 10.98 -16.12 16.14
N SER A 155 12.27 -16.47 16.06
CA SER A 155 12.81 -17.71 16.61
C SER A 155 12.20 -17.97 17.98
N LYS A 156 11.57 -19.14 18.15
CA LYS A 156 10.76 -19.53 19.30
C LYS A 156 11.27 -18.95 20.64
N GLY A 157 10.50 -18.01 21.17
CA GLY A 157 10.63 -17.54 22.54
C GLY A 157 10.33 -16.05 22.67
N THR A 158 9.19 -15.74 23.30
CA THR A 158 8.77 -14.42 23.82
C THR A 158 7.79 -13.65 22.93
N HIS A 159 6.56 -13.52 23.45
CA HIS A 159 5.46 -12.59 23.17
C HIS A 159 5.38 -11.93 21.78
N VAL A 160 4.27 -12.22 21.08
CA VAL A 160 3.81 -11.51 19.88
C VAL A 160 3.64 -10.03 20.19
N VAL A 161 4.57 -9.22 19.70
CA VAL A 161 4.46 -7.77 19.57
C VAL A 161 4.52 -7.48 18.07
N PRO A 162 3.59 -6.69 17.50
CA PRO A 162 3.70 -6.26 16.11
C PRO A 162 5.02 -5.49 15.93
N HIS A 163 5.87 -5.95 15.02
CA HIS A 163 7.14 -5.30 14.72
C HIS A 163 6.89 -3.99 13.97
N PHE A 164 6.90 -2.86 14.69
CA PHE A 164 7.18 -1.57 14.09
C PHE A 164 8.69 -1.51 13.79
N VAL A 165 9.06 -1.52 12.52
CA VAL A 165 10.45 -1.29 12.08
C VAL A 165 10.71 0.21 12.19
N ASN A 166 11.56 0.61 13.14
CA ASN A 166 12.05 1.97 13.27
C ASN A 166 13.23 2.17 12.31
N TRP A 167 13.14 3.16 11.42
CA TRP A 167 14.03 3.37 10.27
C TRP A 167 15.33 4.15 10.55
N GLU A 168 15.62 4.54 11.80
CA GLU A 168 16.78 5.41 12.11
C GLU A 168 18.08 4.73 12.58
N THR A 169 18.26 3.41 12.43
CA THR A 169 19.55 2.77 12.77
C THR A 169 20.14 1.93 11.64
N PRO A 170 21.38 2.19 11.20
CA PRO A 170 22.08 1.29 10.30
C PRO A 170 22.52 0.06 11.10
N GLN A 171 21.86 -1.08 10.90
CA GLN A 171 22.27 -2.34 11.56
C GLN A 171 23.46 -2.97 10.82
N GLY A 172 24.66 -2.68 11.32
CA GLY A 172 25.87 -3.45 11.08
C GLY A 172 26.02 -4.62 12.06
N CYS A 173 26.77 -5.63 11.64
CA CYS A 173 27.01 -6.93 12.26
C CYS A 173 27.43 -6.94 13.76
N GLY A 174 26.85 -7.89 14.51
CA GLY A 174 27.62 -8.92 15.24
C GLY A 174 27.90 -8.76 16.75
N LEU A 175 27.39 -9.75 17.51
CA LEU A 175 27.94 -10.39 18.73
C LEU A 175 27.77 -9.73 20.12
N GLY A 176 26.84 -10.32 20.91
CA GLY A 176 27.22 -11.02 22.16
C GLY A 176 26.97 -10.36 23.53
N PHE A 177 26.37 -11.17 24.42
CA PHE A 177 26.46 -11.21 25.90
C PHE A 177 25.30 -10.73 26.80
N GLN A 178 24.55 -11.75 27.28
CA GLN A 178 24.18 -12.13 28.66
C GLN A 178 23.53 -11.16 29.68
N ASN A 179 22.35 -11.61 30.14
CA ASN A 179 21.81 -11.71 31.51
C ASN A 179 21.91 -10.54 32.52
N SER A 180 20.77 -10.13 33.10
CA SER A 180 20.54 -10.15 34.56
C SER A 180 19.10 -9.73 34.96
N GLU A 181 18.64 -10.29 36.07
CA GLU A 181 17.31 -10.21 36.67
C GLU A 181 16.98 -8.90 37.43
N GLN A 182 15.66 -8.70 37.63
CA GLN A 182 14.95 -8.07 38.75
C GLN A 182 15.20 -6.60 39.14
N SER A 183 14.12 -5.80 39.08
CA SER A 183 13.72 -4.99 40.24
C SER A 183 12.25 -4.54 40.20
N ARG A 184 11.48 -4.97 41.21
CA ARG A 184 10.15 -4.43 41.55
C ARG A 184 10.32 -3.17 42.39
N ARG A 185 9.75 -2.02 41.99
CA ARG A 185 9.38 -0.96 42.94
C ARG A 185 8.07 -0.28 42.59
N ILE A 186 7.21 -0.26 43.61
CA ILE A 186 5.88 0.33 43.71
C ILE A 186 6.03 1.84 43.94
N LEU A 187 5.29 2.67 43.20
CA LEU A 187 5.15 4.11 43.47
C LEU A 187 3.66 4.47 43.57
N ARG A 188 3.21 4.67 44.81
CA ARG A 188 1.88 5.18 45.17
C ARG A 188 1.77 6.65 44.74
N ARG A 189 0.78 7.01 43.92
CA ARG A 189 0.38 8.41 43.70
C ARG A 189 -1.10 8.60 44.02
N ARG A 190 -1.37 9.62 44.85
CA ARG A 190 -2.68 10.03 45.40
C ARG A 190 -3.72 10.26 44.30
N LYS A 191 -4.92 9.70 44.52
CA LYS A 191 -6.18 10.03 43.84
C LYS A 191 -6.66 11.39 44.35
N ILE A 192 -6.82 12.36 43.45
CA ILE A 192 -7.69 13.53 43.66
C ILE A 192 -8.89 13.31 42.74
N GLU A 193 -10.05 13.17 43.35
CA GLU A 193 -11.32 12.89 42.73
C GLU A 193 -12.05 14.23 42.53
N VAL A 194 -12.20 14.65 41.27
CA VAL A 194 -13.14 15.70 40.86
C VAL A 194 -14.13 15.01 39.94
N SER A 195 -15.39 14.98 40.38
CA SER A 195 -16.50 14.37 39.65
C SER A 195 -16.85 15.21 38.42
N LEU A 196 -16.58 14.66 37.23
CA LEU A 196 -17.30 15.01 36.00
C LEU A 196 -17.62 13.69 35.31
N GLN A 197 -18.86 13.53 34.87
CA GLN A 197 -19.36 12.29 34.27
C GLN A 197 -18.46 11.82 33.11
N PRO A 198 -18.32 10.50 32.89
CA PRO A 198 -17.53 10.00 31.77
C PRO A 198 -18.29 10.22 30.47
N GLU A 199 -18.04 11.34 29.78
CA GLU A 199 -18.29 11.41 28.35
C GLU A 199 -17.50 10.29 27.67
N VAL A 200 -18.21 9.47 26.89
CA VAL A 200 -17.56 8.46 26.04
C VAL A 200 -16.58 9.19 25.14
N PRO A 201 -15.29 8.76 25.06
CA PRO A 201 -14.31 9.41 24.21
C PRO A 201 -14.87 9.57 22.79
N PRO A 202 -14.73 10.76 22.15
CA PRO A 202 -15.26 11.02 20.81
C PRO A 202 -14.88 9.95 19.78
N SER A 203 -13.71 9.32 19.96
CA SER A 203 -13.22 8.18 19.17
C SER A 203 -14.11 6.93 19.26
N LYS A 204 -14.62 6.60 20.45
CA LYS A 204 -15.53 5.46 20.65
C LYS A 204 -16.93 5.74 20.08
N GLN A 205 -17.37 6.99 20.09
CA GLN A 205 -18.60 7.39 19.42
C GLN A 205 -18.46 7.26 17.90
N LEU A 206 -17.36 7.77 17.31
CA LEU A 206 -17.08 7.69 15.88
C LEU A 206 -17.11 6.26 15.33
N LEU A 207 -16.48 5.30 16.03
CA LEU A 207 -16.49 3.90 15.60
C LEU A 207 -17.90 3.28 15.62
N SER A 208 -18.73 3.64 16.61
CA SER A 208 -20.11 3.15 16.67
C SER A 208 -20.99 3.75 15.57
N THR A 209 -20.77 5.02 15.24
CA THR A 209 -21.39 5.75 14.12
C THR A 209 -21.03 5.10 12.79
N ILE A 210 -19.76 4.76 12.57
CA ILE A 210 -19.29 4.11 11.34
C ILE A 210 -20.03 2.82 11.05
N MET A 211 -20.41 2.05 12.07
CA MET A 211 -21.07 0.76 11.86
C MET A 211 -22.57 0.85 11.56
N LYS A 212 -23.22 2.00 11.83
CA LYS A 212 -24.69 2.09 11.84
C LYS A 212 -25.27 3.23 11.01
N ASP A 213 -24.53 4.31 10.79
CA ASP A 213 -25.09 5.54 10.24
C ASP A 213 -24.97 5.67 8.72
N SER A 214 -25.60 6.71 8.15
CA SER A 214 -25.45 7.02 6.72
C SER A 214 -24.06 7.56 6.37
N GLU A 215 -23.62 7.40 5.12
CA GLU A 215 -22.36 7.97 4.61
C GLU A 215 -22.23 9.47 4.92
N LYS A 216 -23.30 10.25 4.69
CA LYS A 216 -23.31 11.70 4.95
C LYS A 216 -23.08 12.04 6.42
N HIS A 217 -23.63 11.24 7.33
CA HIS A 217 -23.46 11.45 8.77
C HIS A 217 -22.05 11.07 9.22
N ILE A 218 -21.50 9.98 8.68
CA ILE A 218 -20.13 9.55 8.91
C ILE A 218 -19.13 10.61 8.41
N GLU A 219 -19.37 11.20 7.24
CA GLU A 219 -18.51 12.26 6.69
C GLU A 219 -18.47 13.49 7.63
N VAL A 220 -19.60 13.86 8.20
CA VAL A 220 -19.67 14.96 9.18
C VAL A 220 -18.87 14.62 10.43
N GLU A 221 -18.98 13.40 10.94
CA GLU A 221 -18.32 13.00 12.18
C GLU A 221 -16.80 12.83 12.01
N VAL A 222 -16.36 12.28 10.87
CA VAL A 222 -14.94 12.24 10.50
C VAL A 222 -14.38 13.67 10.39
N ARG A 223 -15.10 14.60 9.75
CA ARG A 223 -14.65 16.00 9.65
C ARG A 223 -14.53 16.67 11.02
N LYS A 224 -15.47 16.43 11.94
CA LYS A 224 -15.39 16.94 13.31
C LYS A 224 -14.17 16.37 14.03
N PHE A 225 -13.95 15.05 13.94
CA PHE A 225 -12.81 14.39 14.55
C PHE A 225 -11.48 14.94 14.02
N LEU A 226 -11.35 15.12 12.70
CA LEU A 226 -10.15 15.68 12.08
C LEU A 226 -9.91 17.16 12.43
N ALA A 227 -10.95 17.89 12.84
CA ALA A 227 -10.85 19.27 13.32
C ALA A 227 -10.45 19.37 14.80
N LEU A 228 -10.48 18.26 15.56
CA LEU A 228 -10.03 18.25 16.95
C LEU A 228 -8.50 18.41 17.01
N LYS A 229 -8.02 18.98 18.11
CA LYS A 229 -6.59 19.09 18.38
C LYS A 229 -5.99 17.69 18.46
N GLN A 230 -4.89 17.44 17.74
CA GLN A 230 -4.21 16.15 17.75
C GLN A 230 -3.84 15.74 19.17
N THR A 231 -4.36 14.58 19.57
CA THR A 231 -4.07 13.92 20.84
C THR A 231 -3.08 12.76 20.61
N PRO A 232 -2.39 12.25 21.64
CA PRO A 232 -1.43 11.16 21.48
C PRO A 232 -2.03 9.87 20.87
N ASP A 233 -3.33 9.67 21.02
CA ASP A 233 -4.10 8.55 20.46
C ASP A 233 -4.65 8.84 19.05
N PHE A 234 -4.40 10.01 18.47
CA PHE A 234 -4.94 10.43 17.18
C PHE A 234 -4.61 9.43 16.05
N HIS A 235 -3.36 8.95 15.99
CA HIS A 235 -2.94 7.94 15.01
C HIS A 235 -3.70 6.62 15.16
N THR A 236 -3.87 6.15 16.41
CA THR A 236 -4.62 4.94 16.71
C THR A 236 -6.08 5.09 16.30
N VAL A 237 -6.70 6.22 16.63
CA VAL A 237 -8.11 6.46 16.29
C VAL A 237 -8.31 6.59 14.78
N VAL A 238 -7.39 7.22 14.05
CA VAL A 238 -7.42 7.26 12.57
C VAL A 238 -7.29 5.83 11.99
N GLY A 239 -6.39 5.01 12.52
CA GLY A 239 -6.24 3.60 12.12
C GLY A 239 -7.49 2.76 12.39
N ASP A 240 -8.09 2.90 13.58
CA ASP A 240 -9.35 2.25 13.95
C ASP A 240 -10.50 2.72 13.04
N THR A 241 -10.54 4.01 12.70
CA THR A 241 -11.54 4.61 11.81
C THR A 241 -11.46 4.02 10.41
N VAL A 242 -10.25 3.93 9.82
CA VAL A 242 -10.05 3.31 8.50
C VAL A 242 -10.43 1.83 8.54
N THR A 243 -10.03 1.12 9.59
CA THR A 243 -10.38 -0.29 9.77
C THR A 243 -11.90 -0.48 9.84
N GLY A 244 -12.60 0.33 10.64
CA GLY A 244 -14.07 0.29 10.74
C GLY A 244 -14.78 0.61 9.42
N LEU A 245 -14.30 1.62 8.67
CA LEU A 245 -14.85 1.94 7.34
C LEU A 245 -14.66 0.77 6.37
N LEU A 246 -13.49 0.14 6.38
CA LEU A 246 -13.19 -1.00 5.51
C LEU A 246 -14.04 -2.22 5.86
N GLU A 247 -14.18 -2.54 7.14
CA GLU A 247 -15.05 -3.63 7.59
C GLU A 247 -16.51 -3.39 7.20
N ARG A 248 -16.99 -2.15 7.27
CA ARG A 248 -18.32 -1.83 6.78
C ARG A 248 -18.45 -1.98 5.26
N CYS A 249 -17.47 -1.52 4.47
CA CYS A 249 -17.47 -1.74 3.02
C CYS A 249 -17.53 -3.23 2.65
N LYS A 250 -16.88 -4.09 3.45
CA LYS A 250 -16.95 -5.55 3.26
C LYS A 250 -18.34 -6.11 3.59
N ALA A 251 -18.97 -5.61 4.65
CA ALA A 251 -20.30 -6.06 5.08
C ALA A 251 -21.45 -5.52 4.21
N GLU A 252 -21.30 -4.32 3.65
CA GLU A 252 -22.31 -3.62 2.86
C GLU A 252 -21.71 -3.16 1.52
N PRO A 253 -21.73 -3.98 0.45
CA PRO A 253 -21.09 -3.66 -0.82
C PRO A 253 -21.61 -2.39 -1.52
N SER A 254 -22.82 -1.93 -1.17
CA SER A 254 -23.41 -0.66 -1.65
C SER A 254 -22.88 0.57 -0.93
N PHE A 255 -22.19 0.39 0.20
CA PHE A 255 -21.63 1.47 1.01
C PHE A 255 -20.18 1.72 0.62
N TYR A 256 -19.89 2.91 0.08
CA TYR A 256 -18.54 3.32 -0.30
C TYR A 256 -18.26 4.76 0.15
N PRO A 257 -17.57 4.96 1.30
CA PRO A 257 -17.39 6.27 1.91
C PRO A 257 -16.21 7.04 1.28
N ARG A 258 -16.33 7.35 -0.01
CA ARG A 258 -15.24 7.93 -0.83
C ARG A 258 -14.65 9.20 -0.22
N ASN A 259 -15.51 10.11 0.24
CA ASN A 259 -15.07 11.40 0.78
C ASN A 259 -14.33 11.22 2.11
N CYS A 260 -14.78 10.32 2.98
CA CYS A 260 -14.14 10.02 4.25
C CYS A 260 -12.73 9.43 4.04
N LEU A 261 -12.60 8.45 3.14
CA LEU A 261 -11.31 7.83 2.83
C LEU A 261 -10.32 8.87 2.27
N MET A 262 -10.78 9.73 1.35
CA MET A 262 -9.95 10.81 0.82
C MET A 262 -9.48 11.79 1.91
N GLN A 263 -10.36 12.18 2.83
CA GLN A 263 -10.01 13.07 3.95
C GLN A 263 -9.00 12.43 4.90
N LEU A 264 -9.18 11.15 5.24
CA LEU A 264 -8.26 10.43 6.13
C LEU A 264 -6.87 10.29 5.50
N ILE A 265 -6.78 10.00 4.20
CA ILE A 265 -5.50 9.96 3.48
C ILE A 265 -4.81 11.34 3.47
N GLN A 266 -5.57 12.42 3.26
CA GLN A 266 -5.04 13.79 3.24
C GLN A 266 -4.49 14.26 4.59
N THR A 267 -4.78 13.55 5.69
CA THR A 267 -4.26 13.91 7.01
C THR A 267 -2.78 13.56 7.18
N HIS A 268 -2.23 12.65 6.35
CA HIS A 268 -0.87 12.11 6.49
C HIS A 268 -0.57 11.46 7.86
N VAL A 269 -1.61 11.05 8.59
CA VAL A 269 -1.51 10.46 9.94
C VAL A 269 -1.23 8.95 9.89
N LEU A 270 -1.54 8.32 8.77
CA LEU A 270 -1.32 6.89 8.53
C LEU A 270 0.01 6.59 7.81
N SER A 271 0.88 7.61 7.74
CA SER A 271 2.26 7.54 7.27
C SER A 271 3.17 7.00 8.37
#